data_AF-A0A372FT88-F1
#
_entry.id   AF-A0A372FT88-F1
#
_cell.length_a   1.000
_cell.length_b   1.000
_cell.length_c   1.000
_cell.angle_alpha   90.00
_cell.angle_beta   90.00
_cell.angle_gamma   90.00
#
_symmetry.space_group_name_H-M   'P 1'
#
loop_
_entity.id
_entity.type
_entity.pdbx_description
1 polymer ?
#
loop_
_entity_poly.entity_id
_entity_poly.type
_entity_poly.pdbx_seq_one_letter_code
_entity_poly.pdbx_strand_id
1 'polypeptide(L)'
;MDQATPHTVQSLTSDLRALDVGAGDVLLLHSSNRSLGFVAGGIEAVVRALLAALGPDGTLVVPTHTPHNTDPAGWQHPPVPESWWSVIREQTPGFDPSRTPSRWMGAVPEVLRAWPGADFEATGAATVGRVGDATARLMPQPALVDFATTWMATHSSSPPGDTGHGNSL
;
A
#
# COMPACT_ATOMS: atom_id res chain seq x y z
N MET A 1 -22.59 -14.66 -1.13
CA MET A 1 -21.73 -14.14 -2.22
C MET A 1 -22.20 -14.83 -3.47
N ASP A 2 -22.79 -14.07 -4.39
CA ASP A 2 -23.28 -14.57 -5.67
C ASP A 2 -22.28 -14.12 -6.74
N GLN A 3 -21.13 -14.79 -6.77
CA GLN A 3 -20.01 -14.44 -7.65
C GLN A 3 -19.63 -15.69 -8.44
N ALA A 4 -19.72 -15.61 -9.78
CA ALA A 4 -19.48 -16.75 -10.67
C ALA A 4 -18.00 -17.17 -10.71
N THR A 5 -17.08 -16.21 -10.65
CA THR A 5 -15.62 -16.43 -10.66
C THR A 5 -14.88 -15.39 -9.80
N PRO A 6 -13.72 -15.73 -9.20
CA PRO A 6 -12.88 -14.77 -8.49
C PRO A 6 -12.52 -13.54 -9.32
N HIS A 7 -12.47 -12.37 -8.69
CA HIS A 7 -11.79 -11.22 -9.27
C HIS A 7 -10.29 -11.49 -9.28
N THR A 8 -9.60 -10.98 -10.30
CA THR A 8 -8.15 -11.12 -10.49
C THR A 8 -7.53 -9.74 -10.73
N VAL A 9 -6.19 -9.68 -10.74
CA VAL A 9 -5.48 -8.46 -11.15
C VAL A 9 -5.98 -7.97 -12.51
N GLN A 10 -6.15 -8.88 -13.48
CA GLN A 10 -6.56 -8.54 -14.84
C GLN A 10 -8.02 -8.06 -14.91
N SER A 11 -8.95 -8.73 -14.22
CA SER A 11 -10.35 -8.31 -14.23
C SER A 11 -10.51 -6.94 -13.58
N LEU A 12 -9.90 -6.73 -12.41
CA LEU A 12 -9.97 -5.46 -11.68
C LEU A 12 -9.30 -4.32 -12.45
N THR A 13 -8.18 -4.59 -13.13
CA THR A 13 -7.53 -3.57 -14.00
C THR A 13 -8.46 -3.16 -15.15
N SER A 14 -9.19 -4.12 -15.73
CA SER A 14 -10.14 -3.86 -16.81
C SER A 14 -11.34 -3.06 -16.30
N ASP A 15 -11.86 -3.41 -15.12
CA ASP A 15 -12.96 -2.70 -14.47
C ASP A 15 -12.57 -1.25 -14.14
N LEU A 16 -11.36 -1.03 -13.61
CA LEU A 16 -10.84 0.32 -13.33
C LEU A 16 -10.73 1.17 -14.60
N ARG A 17 -10.24 0.59 -15.71
CA ARG A 17 -10.18 1.29 -17.00
C ARG A 17 -11.56 1.58 -17.56
N ALA A 18 -12.54 0.70 -17.35
CA ALA A 18 -13.93 0.94 -17.73
C ALA A 18 -14.58 2.05 -16.89
N LEU A 19 -14.03 2.36 -15.71
CA LEU A 19 -14.37 3.52 -14.88
C LEU A 19 -13.53 4.77 -15.22
N ASP A 20 -12.87 4.79 -16.39
CA ASP A 20 -12.01 5.86 -16.88
C ASP A 20 -10.75 6.15 -16.05
N VAL A 21 -10.28 5.19 -15.23
CA VAL A 21 -8.94 5.30 -14.62
C VAL A 21 -7.89 4.98 -15.69
N GLY A 22 -7.16 6.01 -16.10
CA GLY A 22 -6.19 5.99 -17.17
C GLY A 22 -4.74 5.90 -16.68
N ALA A 23 -3.85 5.59 -17.63
CA ALA A 23 -2.42 5.65 -17.39
C ALA A 23 -1.97 7.11 -17.19
N GLY A 24 -1.15 7.38 -16.18
CA GLY A 24 -0.69 8.72 -15.83
C GLY A 24 -1.60 9.51 -14.88
N ASP A 25 -2.77 8.97 -14.52
CA ASP A 25 -3.69 9.65 -13.60
C ASP A 25 -3.15 9.73 -12.17
N VAL A 26 -3.68 10.71 -11.42
CA VAL A 26 -3.52 10.79 -9.97
C VAL A 26 -4.82 10.35 -9.30
N LEU A 27 -4.80 9.21 -8.61
CA LEU A 27 -5.96 8.62 -7.98
C LEU A 27 -5.84 8.68 -6.45
N LEU A 28 -6.74 9.41 -5.79
CA LEU A 28 -6.94 9.30 -4.34
C LEU A 28 -7.96 8.20 -4.05
N LEU A 29 -7.52 7.12 -3.41
CA LEU A 29 -8.33 5.95 -3.15
C LEU A 29 -8.83 5.90 -1.69
N HIS A 30 -10.15 5.79 -1.55
CA HIS A 30 -10.80 5.27 -0.36
C HIS A 30 -11.52 3.97 -0.72
N SER A 31 -11.17 2.87 -0.07
CA SER A 31 -11.76 1.56 -0.40
C SER A 31 -12.35 0.85 0.82
N SER A 32 -13.44 0.12 0.57
CA SER A 32 -13.96 -0.90 1.46
C SER A 32 -13.76 -2.25 0.82
N ASN A 33 -12.84 -3.06 1.34
CA ASN A 33 -12.51 -4.35 0.72
C ASN A 33 -13.65 -5.37 0.86
N ARG A 34 -14.61 -5.14 1.76
CA ARG A 34 -15.74 -6.04 1.99
C ARG A 34 -16.73 -6.05 0.82
N SER A 35 -16.77 -5.01 -0.01
CA SER A 35 -17.69 -4.92 -1.15
C SER A 35 -17.16 -5.51 -2.45
N LEU A 36 -15.87 -5.88 -2.51
CA LEU A 36 -15.21 -6.39 -3.73
C LEU A 36 -15.48 -7.87 -4.02
N GLY A 37 -16.13 -8.61 -3.11
CA GLY A 37 -16.24 -10.06 -3.25
C GLY A 37 -14.90 -10.78 -3.07
N PHE A 38 -14.77 -11.99 -3.64
CA PHE A 38 -13.55 -12.78 -3.53
C PHE A 38 -12.54 -12.37 -4.61
N VAL A 39 -11.32 -12.04 -4.17
CA VAL A 39 -10.19 -11.67 -5.05
C VAL A 39 -9.09 -12.73 -4.94
N ALA A 40 -8.73 -13.36 -6.05
CA ALA A 40 -7.58 -14.26 -6.12
C ALA A 40 -6.29 -13.46 -5.88
N GLY A 41 -5.53 -13.81 -4.84
CA GLY A 41 -4.37 -13.03 -4.38
C GLY A 41 -4.70 -11.92 -3.38
N GLY A 42 -5.95 -11.83 -2.93
CA GLY A 42 -6.35 -10.93 -1.84
C GLY A 42 -6.06 -9.45 -2.11
N ILE A 43 -5.65 -8.72 -1.07
CA ILE A 43 -5.45 -7.27 -1.13
C ILE A 43 -4.24 -6.90 -1.99
N GLU A 44 -3.20 -7.73 -2.02
CA GLU A 44 -2.05 -7.50 -2.89
C GLU A 44 -2.47 -7.43 -4.37
N ALA A 45 -3.37 -8.33 -4.80
CA ALA A 45 -3.90 -8.31 -6.15
C ALA A 45 -4.72 -7.04 -6.46
N VAL A 46 -5.45 -6.50 -5.47
CA VAL A 46 -6.15 -5.21 -5.60
C VAL A 46 -5.16 -4.07 -5.82
N VAL A 47 -4.08 -4.01 -5.01
CA VAL A 47 -3.04 -2.98 -5.15
C VAL A 47 -2.35 -3.08 -6.51
N ARG A 48 -1.99 -4.30 -6.94
CA ARG A 48 -1.37 -4.54 -8.25
C ARG A 48 -2.28 -4.10 -9.40
N ALA A 49 -3.60 -4.34 -9.30
CA ALA A 49 -4.56 -3.91 -10.32
C ALA A 49 -4.65 -2.37 -10.44
N LEU A 50 -4.67 -1.67 -9.31
CA LEU A 50 -4.67 -0.20 -9.27
C LEU A 50 -3.41 0.37 -9.95
N LEU A 51 -2.23 -0.15 -9.60
CA LEU A 51 -0.97 0.29 -10.21
C LEU A 51 -0.88 -0.09 -11.69
N ALA A 52 -1.41 -1.24 -12.09
CA ALA A 52 -1.46 -1.64 -13.50
C ALA A 52 -2.43 -0.77 -14.34
N ALA A 53 -3.50 -0.26 -13.73
CA ALA A 53 -4.40 0.69 -14.39
C ALA A 53 -3.73 2.05 -14.59
N LEU A 54 -3.07 2.56 -13.54
CA LEU A 54 -2.38 3.86 -13.53
C LEU A 54 -1.08 3.87 -14.33
N GLY A 55 -0.45 2.71 -14.54
CA GLY A 55 0.84 2.62 -15.23
C GLY A 55 1.99 3.26 -14.45
N PRO A 56 3.22 3.28 -15.02
CA PRO A 56 4.42 3.76 -14.34
C PRO A 56 4.43 5.27 -14.07
N ASP A 57 3.70 6.05 -14.86
CA ASP A 57 3.63 7.52 -14.75
C ASP A 57 2.46 8.00 -13.88
N GLY A 58 1.58 7.09 -13.44
CA GLY A 58 0.44 7.42 -12.59
C GLY A 58 0.79 7.44 -11.11
N THR A 59 -0.06 8.09 -10.31
CA THR A 59 0.13 8.24 -8.86
C THR A 59 -1.06 7.70 -8.10
N LEU A 60 -0.83 6.73 -7.21
CA LEU A 60 -1.83 6.26 -6.26
C LEU A 60 -1.62 6.92 -4.90
N VAL A 61 -2.63 7.64 -4.43
CA VAL A 61 -2.65 8.29 -3.12
C VAL A 61 -3.65 7.56 -2.23
N VAL A 62 -3.24 7.28 -0.99
CA VAL A 62 -4.09 6.64 0.02
C VAL A 62 -3.97 7.37 1.36
N PRO A 63 -5.05 7.48 2.13
CA PRO A 63 -5.00 8.05 3.48
C PRO A 63 -4.40 7.03 4.46
N THR A 64 -3.49 7.49 5.33
CA THR A 64 -2.84 6.68 6.39
C THR A 64 -3.04 7.31 7.77
N HIS A 65 -4.28 7.71 8.08
CA HIS A 65 -4.58 8.50 9.28
C HIS A 65 -4.33 7.69 10.57
N THR A 66 -3.81 8.37 11.59
CA THR A 66 -3.45 7.82 12.91
C THR A 66 -4.19 8.55 14.05
N PRO A 67 -5.53 8.54 14.07
CA PRO A 67 -6.34 9.30 15.04
C PRO A 67 -6.05 9.00 16.52
N HIS A 68 -5.52 7.81 16.85
CA HIS A 68 -5.11 7.47 18.21
C HIS A 68 -3.86 8.25 18.68
N ASN A 69 -3.13 8.94 17.80
CA ASN A 69 -2.01 9.82 18.13
C ASN A 69 -2.45 11.29 18.33
N THR A 70 -3.74 11.55 18.54
CA THR A 70 -4.28 12.89 18.82
C THR A 70 -4.59 13.07 20.31
N ASP A 71 -4.87 14.30 20.74
CA ASP A 71 -5.23 14.56 22.15
C ASP A 71 -6.55 13.87 22.53
N PRO A 72 -6.59 13.10 23.64
CA PRO A 72 -7.78 12.37 24.06
C PRO A 72 -8.97 13.26 24.43
N ALA A 73 -8.76 14.55 24.71
CA ALA A 73 -9.84 15.51 24.95
C ALA A 73 -10.75 15.71 23.73
N GLY A 74 -10.25 15.43 22.52
CA GLY A 74 -11.04 15.51 21.29
C GLY A 74 -11.77 14.21 20.91
N TRP A 75 -11.56 13.11 21.63
CA TRP A 75 -12.07 11.79 21.23
C TRP A 75 -13.56 11.64 21.54
N GLN A 76 -14.33 11.21 20.54
CA GLN A 76 -15.78 11.04 20.64
C GLN A 76 -16.26 9.64 20.24
N HIS A 77 -15.42 8.84 19.57
CA HIS A 77 -15.82 7.56 18.98
C HIS A 77 -14.79 6.44 19.23
N PRO A 78 -14.70 5.92 20.47
CA PRO A 78 -15.39 6.36 21.67
C PRO A 78 -14.61 7.47 22.42
N PRO A 79 -15.27 8.23 23.32
CA PRO A 79 -14.55 9.04 24.29
C PRO A 79 -13.90 8.15 25.37
N VAL A 80 -12.93 8.71 26.09
CA VAL A 80 -12.32 8.09 27.28
C VAL A 80 -12.47 9.01 28.49
N PRO A 81 -12.53 8.48 29.73
CA PRO A 81 -12.62 9.30 30.93
C PRO A 81 -11.50 10.35 31.00
N GLU A 82 -11.84 11.57 31.44
CA GLU A 82 -10.86 12.66 31.59
C GLU A 82 -9.72 12.31 32.55
N SER A 83 -10.00 11.48 33.55
CA SER A 83 -8.99 10.97 34.48
C SER A 83 -7.89 10.14 33.81
N TRP A 84 -8.08 9.68 32.56
CA TRP A 84 -7.09 8.91 31.80
C TRP A 84 -6.22 9.79 30.89
N TRP A 85 -6.59 11.07 30.67
CA TRP A 85 -5.95 11.89 29.65
C TRP A 85 -4.47 12.16 29.91
N SER A 86 -4.08 12.41 31.17
CA SER A 86 -2.65 12.59 31.52
C SER A 86 -1.83 11.34 31.19
N VAL A 87 -2.31 10.16 31.61
CA VAL A 87 -1.66 8.88 31.32
C VAL A 87 -1.54 8.65 29.82
N ILE A 88 -2.60 8.91 29.05
CA ILE A 88 -2.57 8.75 27.58
C ILE A 88 -1.55 9.70 26.96
N ARG A 89 -1.51 10.97 27.37
CA ARG A 89 -0.55 11.96 26.83
C ARG A 89 0.91 11.59 27.15
N GLU A 90 1.16 11.06 28.34
CA GLU A 90 2.50 10.68 28.79
C GLU A 90 2.99 9.35 28.20
N GLN A 91 2.08 8.40 27.98
CA GLN A 91 2.45 7.00 27.67
C GLN A 91 2.17 6.60 26.21
N THR A 92 1.40 7.38 25.44
CA THR A 92 1.17 7.08 24.02
C THR A 92 2.48 7.15 23.25
N PRO A 93 2.87 6.08 22.52
CA PRO A 93 4.04 6.13 21.67
C PRO A 93 3.94 7.24 20.63
N GLY A 94 5.06 7.94 20.41
CA GLY A 94 5.16 8.92 19.33
C GLY A 94 4.85 8.29 17.96
N PHE A 95 4.40 9.12 17.02
CA PHE A 95 4.17 8.69 15.65
C PHE A 95 5.50 8.29 14.99
N ASP A 96 5.53 7.11 14.38
CA ASP A 96 6.61 6.57 13.56
C ASP A 96 6.03 6.19 12.20
N PRO A 97 6.46 6.81 11.08
CA PRO A 97 5.88 6.56 9.77
C PRO A 97 6.06 5.11 9.28
N SER A 98 7.08 4.40 9.78
CA SER A 98 7.35 3.01 9.41
C SER A 98 6.56 2.00 10.25
N ARG A 99 6.18 2.37 11.48
CA ARG A 99 5.62 1.44 12.46
C ARG A 99 4.19 1.76 12.86
N THR A 100 3.80 3.03 12.94
CA THR A 100 2.48 3.42 13.41
C THR A 100 1.44 2.99 12.37
N PRO A 101 0.60 1.99 12.69
CA PRO A 101 -0.43 1.54 11.77
C PRO A 101 -1.50 2.60 11.59
N SER A 102 -2.06 2.72 10.40
CA SER A 102 -3.26 3.54 10.22
C SER A 102 -4.44 2.94 10.98
N ARG A 103 -5.46 3.76 11.24
CA ARG A 103 -6.72 3.31 11.86
C ARG A 103 -7.88 3.60 10.92
N TRP A 104 -8.69 2.57 10.70
CA TRP A 104 -9.92 2.64 9.90
C TRP A 104 -9.74 2.97 8.41
N MET A 105 -8.51 3.01 7.89
CA MET A 105 -8.24 3.32 6.48
C MET A 105 -8.38 2.11 5.55
N GLY A 106 -8.52 0.90 6.10
CA GLY A 106 -8.65 -0.34 5.33
C GLY A 106 -7.29 -0.99 5.05
N ALA A 107 -7.30 -2.13 4.34
CA ALA A 107 -6.08 -2.92 4.14
C ALA A 107 -5.23 -2.45 2.95
N VAL A 108 -5.81 -1.73 1.98
CA VAL A 108 -5.04 -1.22 0.84
C VAL A 108 -3.96 -0.22 1.28
N PRO A 109 -4.26 0.81 2.11
CA PRO A 109 -3.23 1.70 2.64
C PRO A 109 -2.18 0.98 3.48
N GLU A 110 -2.57 -0.04 4.25
CA GLU A 110 -1.64 -0.84 5.07
C GLU A 110 -0.67 -1.67 4.24
N VAL A 111 -1.13 -2.27 3.13
CA VAL A 111 -0.26 -2.99 2.20
C VAL A 111 0.66 -2.02 1.46
N LEU A 112 0.12 -0.92 0.93
CA LEU A 112 0.90 0.08 0.18
C LEU A 112 1.99 0.75 1.01
N ARG A 113 1.70 1.10 2.27
CA ARG A 113 2.71 1.73 3.14
C ARG A 113 3.82 0.78 3.58
N ALA A 114 3.64 -0.52 3.39
CA ALA A 114 4.60 -1.58 3.74
C ALA A 114 5.24 -2.22 2.49
N TRP A 115 4.98 -1.67 1.31
CA TRP A 115 5.54 -2.15 0.04
C TRP A 115 6.97 -1.63 -0.17
N PRO A 116 7.74 -2.18 -1.12
CA PRO A 116 9.19 -2.05 -1.19
C PRO A 116 9.71 -0.61 -1.33
N GLY A 117 8.90 0.34 -1.78
CA GLY A 117 9.28 1.76 -1.71
C GLY A 117 9.45 2.24 -0.26
N ALA A 118 8.56 1.81 0.64
CA ALA A 118 8.68 2.03 2.07
C ALA A 118 9.82 1.21 2.69
N ASP A 119 9.99 -0.06 2.30
CA ASP A 119 11.11 -0.87 2.79
C ASP A 119 12.46 -0.31 2.31
N PHE A 120 12.53 0.17 1.07
CA PHE A 120 13.70 0.85 0.52
C PHE A 120 13.97 2.18 1.25
N GLU A 121 12.94 3.00 1.48
CA GLU A 121 13.06 4.23 2.27
C GLU A 121 13.54 3.92 3.71
N ALA A 122 13.07 2.83 4.32
CA ALA A 122 13.48 2.38 5.64
C ALA A 122 14.95 1.91 5.71
N THR A 123 15.59 1.58 4.58
CA THR A 123 17.05 1.33 4.54
C THR A 123 17.88 2.60 4.73
N GLY A 124 17.26 3.79 4.67
CA GLY A 124 17.97 5.08 4.69
C GLY A 124 18.64 5.44 3.36
N ALA A 125 18.46 4.63 2.31
CA ALA A 125 19.03 4.87 0.99
C ALA A 125 18.30 5.99 0.20
N ALA A 126 17.14 6.44 0.67
CA ALA A 126 16.44 7.59 0.11
C ALA A 126 16.80 8.89 0.85
N THR A 127 17.24 9.90 0.12
CA THR A 127 17.52 11.24 0.65
C THR A 127 16.31 12.14 0.43
N VAL A 128 15.74 12.69 1.50
CA VAL A 128 14.65 13.68 1.39
C VAL A 128 15.24 15.07 1.22
N GLY A 129 14.79 15.80 0.21
CA GLY A 129 15.23 17.15 -0.07
C GLY A 129 14.12 18.01 -0.69
N ARG A 130 14.46 19.25 -1.04
CA ARG A 130 13.58 20.15 -1.79
C ARG A 130 14.05 20.27 -3.23
N VAL A 131 13.11 20.18 -4.17
CA VAL A 131 13.31 20.57 -5.58
C VAL A 131 12.31 21.68 -5.88
N GLY A 132 12.79 22.92 -5.93
CA GLY A 132 11.93 24.10 -5.91
C GLY A 132 11.10 24.18 -4.63
N ASP A 133 9.78 24.33 -4.77
CA ASP A 133 8.82 24.34 -3.66
C ASP A 133 8.25 22.97 -3.29
N ALA A 134 8.63 21.91 -4.01
CA ALA A 134 8.19 20.55 -3.72
C ALA A 134 9.20 19.79 -2.85
N THR A 135 8.68 18.99 -1.93
CA THR A 135 9.46 17.93 -1.25
C THR A 135 9.69 16.79 -2.24
N ALA A 136 10.96 16.42 -2.42
CA ALA A 136 11.39 15.35 -3.31
C ALA A 136 12.19 14.30 -2.53
N ARG A 137 12.16 13.07 -3.03
CA ARG A 137 13.00 11.97 -2.55
C ARG A 137 14.01 11.62 -3.64
N LEU A 138 15.29 11.73 -3.34
CA LEU A 138 16.38 11.30 -4.21
C LEU A 138 16.77 9.88 -3.84
N MET A 139 16.75 8.97 -4.79
CA MET A 139 17.09 7.56 -4.58
C MET A 139 18.20 7.19 -5.55
N PRO A 140 19.31 6.57 -5.09
CA PRO A 140 20.29 6.00 -5.99
C PRO A 140 19.64 4.85 -6.76
N GLN A 141 19.40 5.06 -8.06
CA GLN A 141 18.77 4.05 -8.92
C GLN A 141 19.44 2.67 -8.80
N PRO A 142 20.77 2.51 -8.76
CA PRO A 142 21.40 1.20 -8.56
C PRO A 142 20.97 0.52 -7.26
N ALA A 143 20.96 1.26 -6.15
CA ALA A 143 20.56 0.72 -4.85
C ALA A 143 19.07 0.33 -4.83
N LEU A 144 18.21 1.12 -5.49
CA LEU A 144 16.79 0.81 -5.62
C LEU A 144 16.58 -0.45 -6.45
N VAL A 145 17.34 -0.64 -7.53
CA VAL A 145 17.27 -1.82 -8.40
C VAL A 145 17.75 -3.09 -7.68
N ASP A 146 18.88 -3.02 -6.98
CA ASP A 146 19.41 -4.14 -6.20
C ASP A 146 18.45 -4.56 -5.07
N PHE A 147 17.91 -3.55 -4.37
CA PHE A 147 16.91 -3.75 -3.34
C PHE A 147 15.65 -4.41 -3.92
N ALA A 148 15.09 -3.85 -4.99
CA ALA A 148 13.88 -4.37 -5.62
C ALA A 148 14.09 -5.81 -6.13
N THR A 149 15.26 -6.13 -6.68
CA THR A 149 15.57 -7.48 -7.18
C THR A 149 15.60 -8.51 -6.05
N THR A 150 16.22 -8.15 -4.92
CA THR A 150 16.25 -8.99 -3.72
C THR A 150 14.87 -9.10 -3.06
N TRP A 151 14.15 -7.99 -2.97
CA TRP A 151 12.80 -7.95 -2.43
C TRP A 151 11.85 -8.82 -3.27
N MET A 152 11.93 -8.75 -4.60
CA MET A 152 11.14 -9.60 -5.50
C MET A 152 11.49 -11.07 -5.34
N ALA A 153 12.78 -11.43 -5.27
CA ALA A 153 13.20 -12.83 -5.08
C ALA A 153 12.72 -13.42 -3.74
N THR A 154 12.58 -12.58 -2.71
CA THR A 154 12.13 -12.99 -1.36
C THR A 154 10.61 -13.01 -1.21
N HIS A 155 9.88 -12.27 -2.06
CA HIS A 155 8.42 -12.12 -1.97
C HIS A 155 7.66 -12.68 -3.20
N SER A 156 8.36 -13.21 -4.21
CA SER A 156 7.73 -13.93 -5.31
C SER A 156 7.41 -15.36 -4.90
N SER A 157 6.12 -15.68 -4.77
CA SER A 157 5.66 -17.07 -4.67
C SER A 157 5.43 -17.63 -6.08
N SER A 158 6.50 -18.11 -6.71
CA SER A 158 6.36 -19.05 -7.83
C SER A 158 6.29 -20.48 -7.26
N PRO A 159 5.33 -21.33 -7.65
CA PRO A 159 5.45 -22.76 -7.40
C PRO A 159 6.67 -23.30 -8.16
N PRO A 160 7.38 -24.30 -7.63
CA PRO A 160 8.58 -24.84 -8.28
C PRO A 160 8.23 -25.33 -9.70
N GLY A 161 9.03 -24.88 -10.66
CA GLY A 161 8.76 -24.98 -12.09
C GLY A 161 8.62 -26.41 -12.60
N ASP A 162 7.66 -26.59 -13.50
CA ASP A 162 7.61 -27.68 -14.47
C ASP A 162 8.77 -27.49 -15.47
N THR A 163 9.89 -28.15 -15.21
CA THR A 163 10.92 -28.39 -16.22
C THR A 163 10.55 -29.62 -17.03
N GLY A 164 9.77 -29.42 -18.08
CA GLY A 164 9.33 -30.47 -18.99
C GLY A 164 9.36 -30.04 -20.46
N HIS A 165 10.46 -29.44 -20.94
CA HIS A 165 10.71 -29.38 -22.39
C HIS A 165 11.09 -30.78 -22.88
N GLY A 166 10.10 -31.52 -23.39
CA GLY A 166 10.30 -32.72 -24.19
C GLY A 166 9.82 -32.47 -25.61
N ASN A 167 10.74 -32.09 -26.51
CA ASN A 167 10.55 -32.28 -27.93
C ASN A 167 11.55 -33.35 -28.39
N SER A 168 11.05 -34.53 -28.77
CA SER A 168 11.75 -35.49 -29.63
C SER A 168 10.76 -36.51 -30.18
N LEU A 169 10.73 -36.54 -31.52
CA LEU A 169 10.10 -37.47 -32.47
C LEU A 169 8.62 -37.23 -32.81
#